data_AF-A0A4R7FZS5-F1
#
_entry.id   AF-A0A4R7FZS5-F1
#
_cell.length_a   1.000
_cell.length_b   1.000
_cell.length_c   1.000
_cell.angle_alpha   90.00
_cell.angle_beta   90.00
_cell.angle_gamma   90.00
#
_symmetry.space_group_name_H-M   'P 1'
#
loop_
_entity.id
_entity.type
_entity.pdbx_description
1 polymer ?
#
loop_
_entity_poly.entity_id
_entity_poly.type
_entity_poly.pdbx_seq_one_letter_code
_entity_poly.pdbx_strand_id
1 'polypeptide(L)'
;MCGGCGVARQDWAGPILSSSHAKPLVARLLSGVATGLSVRATGVGWTVTQPGRPVTVHTSGLALLDQVSAWLVSRGVSASAVTSALETAPDHRAVHVTREMFPAARTESLEGGAQAVPSTQLVPTLLVAALGIRMDPGGVEQRLVLQDAEESWTLRVD
;
A
#
# COMPACT_ATOMS: atom_id res chain seq x y z
N MET A 1 33.84 10.26 7.11
CA MET A 1 32.92 11.38 6.81
C MET A 1 32.73 11.36 5.30
N CYS A 2 31.56 11.14 4.70
CA CYS A 2 30.19 11.44 5.08
C CYS A 2 29.31 10.18 5.21
N GLY A 3 28.51 10.13 6.28
CA GLY A 3 27.39 9.20 6.38
C GLY A 3 26.35 9.59 5.33
N GLY A 4 25.99 8.64 4.47
CA GLY A 4 24.83 8.79 3.60
C GLY A 4 23.63 9.08 4.48
N CYS A 5 23.08 10.29 4.35
CA CYS A 5 21.75 10.59 4.83
C CYS A 5 20.81 9.66 4.08
N GLY A 6 20.51 8.50 4.68
CA GLY A 6 19.36 7.71 4.30
C GLY A 6 18.16 8.60 4.55
N VAL A 7 17.68 9.25 3.49
CA VAL A 7 16.38 9.91 3.49
C VAL A 7 15.41 8.83 3.93
N ALA A 8 14.82 8.99 5.12
CA ALA A 8 13.78 8.07 5.55
C ALA A 8 12.76 8.03 4.42
N ARG A 9 12.58 6.84 3.79
CA ARG A 9 11.63 6.66 2.69
C ARG A 9 10.32 7.28 3.13
N GLN A 10 9.98 8.41 2.52
CA GLN A 10 8.86 9.24 2.96
C GLN A 10 7.59 8.41 2.82
N ASP A 11 6.62 8.58 3.71
CA ASP A 11 5.34 7.84 3.68
C ASP A 11 4.48 8.27 2.49
N TRP A 12 4.90 7.92 1.27
CA TRP A 12 4.30 8.41 0.03
C TRP A 12 2.91 7.79 -0.20
N ALA A 13 2.69 6.55 0.25
CA ALA A 13 1.41 5.85 0.15
C ALA A 13 0.48 6.09 1.35
N GLY A 14 1.03 6.45 2.51
CA GLY A 14 0.31 6.55 3.78
C GLY A 14 -0.90 7.46 3.76
N PRO A 15 -0.86 8.68 3.21
CA PRO A 15 -2.03 9.55 3.14
C PRO A 15 -3.20 8.91 2.39
N ILE A 16 -2.93 8.15 1.32
CA ILE A 16 -3.94 7.49 0.50
C ILE A 16 -4.48 6.26 1.25
N LEU A 17 -3.59 5.39 1.73
CA LEU A 17 -3.94 4.17 2.44
C LEU A 17 -4.64 4.44 3.79
N SER A 18 -4.33 5.57 4.43
CA SER A 18 -4.88 5.98 5.74
C SER A 18 -6.14 6.82 5.63
N SER A 19 -6.70 7.02 4.43
CA SER A 19 -7.99 7.69 4.27
C SER A 19 -9.13 6.89 4.92
N SER A 20 -10.17 7.57 5.40
CA SER A 20 -11.37 6.93 5.98
C SER A 20 -12.02 5.90 5.05
N HIS A 21 -11.93 6.15 3.74
CA HIS A 21 -12.48 5.29 2.69
C HIS A 21 -11.59 4.08 2.39
N ALA A 22 -10.26 4.25 2.37
CA ALA A 22 -9.35 3.15 2.06
C ALA A 22 -9.08 2.22 3.26
N LYS A 23 -9.06 2.74 4.50
CA LYS A 23 -8.71 1.96 5.70
C LYS A 23 -9.41 0.59 5.80
N PRO A 24 -10.75 0.47 5.64
CA PRO A 24 -11.44 -0.81 5.76
C PRO A 24 -11.13 -1.77 4.61
N LEU A 25 -10.84 -1.25 3.40
CA LEU A 25 -10.39 -2.06 2.28
C LEU A 25 -8.98 -2.58 2.53
N VAL A 26 -8.05 -1.71 2.94
CA VAL A 26 -6.68 -2.05 3.30
C VAL A 26 -6.68 -3.16 4.36
N ALA A 27 -7.48 -3.01 5.41
CA ALA A 27 -7.60 -4.01 6.47
C ALA A 27 -8.06 -5.38 5.94
N ARG A 28 -9.05 -5.41 5.05
CA ARG A 28 -9.54 -6.65 4.42
C ARG A 28 -8.49 -7.31 3.54
N LEU A 29 -7.90 -6.54 2.62
CA LEU A 29 -6.87 -7.05 1.70
C LEU A 29 -5.67 -7.59 2.46
N LEU A 30 -5.15 -6.87 3.46
CA LEU A 30 -4.03 -7.32 4.27
C LEU A 30 -4.37 -8.57 5.10
N SER A 31 -5.60 -8.67 5.63
CA SER A 31 -6.04 -9.88 6.34
C SER A 31 -6.18 -11.09 5.42
N GLY A 32 -6.56 -10.87 4.15
CA GLY A 32 -6.66 -11.92 3.14
C GLY A 32 -5.29 -12.45 2.71
N VAL A 33 -4.32 -11.55 2.51
CA VAL A 33 -2.98 -11.91 2.02
C VAL A 33 -2.08 -12.41 3.15
N ALA A 34 -2.10 -11.75 4.31
CA ALA A 34 -1.28 -12.13 5.45
C ALA A 34 -2.02 -13.11 6.37
N THR A 35 -2.19 -14.34 5.87
CA THR A 35 -2.87 -15.41 6.63
C THR A 35 -2.28 -15.57 8.04
N GLY A 36 -3.17 -15.68 9.03
CA GLY A 36 -2.81 -15.69 10.45
C GLY A 36 -2.66 -14.31 11.08
N LEU A 37 -2.77 -13.22 10.32
CA LEU A 37 -3.01 -11.88 10.85
C LEU A 37 -4.50 -11.52 10.71
N SER A 38 -5.04 -10.85 11.73
CA SER A 38 -6.29 -10.11 11.57
C SER A 38 -6.00 -8.63 11.67
N VAL A 39 -6.23 -7.91 10.56
CA VAL A 39 -6.12 -6.46 10.49
C VAL A 39 -7.53 -5.88 10.48
N ARG A 40 -7.80 -4.94 11.37
CA ARG A 40 -9.09 -4.21 11.41
C ARG A 40 -8.84 -2.71 11.38
N ALA A 41 -9.61 -2.00 10.57
CA ALA A 41 -9.62 -0.55 10.56
C ALA A 41 -10.27 0.01 11.84
N THR A 42 -9.74 1.12 12.33
CA THR A 42 -10.30 1.90 13.44
C THR A 42 -10.43 3.37 13.01
N GLY A 43 -11.07 4.20 13.85
CA GLY A 43 -11.17 5.65 13.58
C GLY A 43 -9.80 6.31 13.37
N VAL A 44 -8.78 5.87 14.12
CA VAL A 44 -7.44 6.48 14.14
C VAL A 44 -6.37 5.70 13.37
N GLY A 45 -6.67 4.51 12.86
CA GLY A 45 -5.68 3.67 12.18
C GLY A 45 -6.14 2.22 12.01
N TRP A 46 -5.31 1.27 12.46
CA TRP A 46 -5.59 -0.16 12.39
C TRP A 46 -5.16 -0.89 13.65
N THR A 47 -5.89 -1.95 13.99
CA THR A 47 -5.47 -2.94 14.99
C THR A 47 -5.00 -4.20 14.26
N VAL A 48 -3.88 -4.78 14.70
CA VAL A 48 -3.38 -6.05 14.20
C VAL A 48 -3.39 -7.07 15.33
N THR A 49 -4.03 -8.22 15.08
CA THR A 49 -4.07 -9.35 16.01
C THR A 49 -3.32 -10.52 15.39
N GLN A 50 -2.49 -11.18 16.20
CA GLN A 50 -1.71 -12.36 15.80
C GLN A 50 -1.85 -13.45 16.89
N PRO A 51 -1.87 -14.74 16.54
CA PRO A 51 -1.94 -15.82 17.52
C PRO A 51 -0.82 -15.74 18.56
N GLY A 52 -1.19 -15.79 19.85
CA GLY A 52 -0.24 -15.80 20.96
C GLY A 52 0.49 -14.48 21.20
N ARG A 53 0.05 -13.37 20.60
CA ARG A 53 0.62 -12.03 20.81
C ARG A 53 -0.45 -11.02 21.23
N PRO A 54 -0.06 -9.99 22.00
CA PRO A 54 -0.97 -8.88 22.29
C PRO A 54 -1.38 -8.14 21.01
N VAL A 55 -2.57 -7.55 21.03
CA VAL A 55 -3.06 -6.71 19.94
C VAL A 55 -2.18 -5.46 19.81
N THR A 56 -1.74 -5.14 18.60
CA THR A 56 -0.99 -3.92 18.29
C THR A 56 -1.87 -2.90 17.57
N VAL A 57 -1.60 -1.61 17.79
CA VAL A 57 -2.31 -0.50 17.13
C VAL A 57 -1.32 0.30 16.30
N HIS A 58 -1.67 0.54 15.04
CA HIS A 58 -0.88 1.32 14.10
C HIS A 58 -1.70 2.52 13.64
N THR A 59 -1.21 3.72 13.89
CA THR A 59 -1.79 4.98 13.38
C THR A 59 -1.16 5.43 12.06
N SER A 60 -0.04 4.82 11.68
CA SER A 60 0.69 5.06 10.43
C SER A 60 0.55 3.87 9.48
N GLY A 61 0.30 4.16 8.20
CA GLY A 61 0.31 3.17 7.13
C GLY A 61 1.66 2.45 7.02
N LEU A 62 2.79 3.17 7.11
CA LEU A 62 4.12 2.54 7.09
C LEU A 62 4.29 1.54 8.22
N ALA A 63 3.96 1.92 9.47
CA ALA A 63 4.15 1.05 10.62
C ALA A 63 3.29 -0.23 10.51
N LEU A 64 2.09 -0.12 9.94
CA LEU A 64 1.26 -1.28 9.62
C LEU A 64 1.93 -2.16 8.56
N LEU A 65 2.35 -1.56 7.45
CA LEU A 65 2.96 -2.28 6.33
C LEU A 65 4.28 -2.94 6.72
N ASP A 66 5.08 -2.34 7.59
CA ASP A 66 6.33 -2.89 8.12
C ASP A 66 6.06 -4.13 9.00
N GLN A 67 5.03 -4.08 9.84
CA GLN A 67 4.64 -5.26 10.63
C GLN A 67 4.12 -6.39 9.73
N VAL A 68 3.31 -6.06 8.72
CA VAL A 68 2.76 -7.06 7.80
C VAL A 68 3.85 -7.65 6.90
N SER A 69 4.76 -6.83 6.37
CA SER A 69 5.88 -7.32 5.56
C SER A 69 6.80 -8.23 6.38
N ALA A 70 7.14 -7.85 7.61
CA ALA A 70 7.94 -8.67 8.51
C ALA A 70 7.28 -10.03 8.79
N TRP A 71 5.95 -10.06 8.96
CA TRP A 71 5.20 -11.30 9.10
C TRP A 71 5.28 -12.16 7.84
N LEU A 72 4.99 -11.59 6.67
CA LEU A 72 5.02 -12.31 5.38
C LEU A 72 6.40 -12.90 5.10
N VAL A 73 7.46 -12.12 5.33
CA VAL A 73 8.86 -12.57 5.21
C VAL A 73 9.16 -13.71 6.19
N SER A 74 8.72 -13.61 7.45
CA SER A 74 8.92 -14.69 8.44
C SER A 74 8.22 -16.00 8.07
N ARG A 75 7.21 -15.94 7.19
CA ARG A 75 6.47 -17.08 6.65
C ARG A 75 7.00 -17.58 5.30
N GLY A 76 8.06 -16.97 4.78
CA GLY A 76 8.65 -17.32 3.48
C GLY A 76 7.79 -16.91 2.29
N VAL A 77 6.87 -15.96 2.46
CA VAL A 77 6.05 -15.44 1.35
C VAL A 77 6.90 -14.47 0.52
N SER A 78 6.95 -14.67 -0.80
CA SER A 78 7.67 -13.78 -1.72
C SER A 78 6.84 -12.54 -2.08
N ALA A 79 7.52 -11.47 -2.51
CA ALA A 79 6.84 -10.29 -3.04
C ALA A 79 5.93 -10.63 -4.23
N SER A 80 6.35 -11.55 -5.12
CA SER A 80 5.53 -12.01 -6.25
C SER A 80 4.26 -12.74 -5.81
N ALA A 81 4.31 -13.53 -4.74
CA ALA A 81 3.12 -14.20 -4.21
C ALA A 81 2.12 -13.20 -3.61
N VAL A 82 2.62 -12.14 -2.96
CA VAL A 82 1.80 -11.03 -2.46
C VAL A 82 1.11 -10.30 -3.61
N THR A 83 1.83 -9.99 -4.68
CA THR A 83 1.28 -9.38 -5.89
C THR A 83 0.13 -10.21 -6.45
N SER A 84 0.38 -11.49 -6.72
CA SER A 84 -0.64 -12.40 -7.25
C SER A 84 -1.87 -12.53 -6.34
N ALA A 85 -1.67 -12.52 -5.02
CA ALA A 85 -2.77 -12.61 -4.06
C ALA A 85 -3.63 -11.33 -4.01
N LEU A 86 -3.01 -10.16 -4.12
CA LEU A 86 -3.73 -8.88 -4.15
C LEU A 86 -4.50 -8.69 -5.46
N GLU A 87 -3.92 -9.05 -6.60
CA GLU A 87 -4.55 -8.93 -7.92
C GLU A 87 -5.77 -9.85 -8.08
N THR A 88 -5.80 -10.98 -7.37
CA THR A 88 -6.89 -11.95 -7.42
C THR A 88 -7.92 -11.78 -6.30
N ALA A 89 -7.69 -10.88 -5.34
CA ALA A 89 -8.62 -10.64 -4.24
C ALA A 89 -9.95 -10.05 -4.76
N PRO A 90 -11.12 -10.58 -4.35
CA PRO A 90 -12.41 -10.08 -4.84
C PRO A 90 -12.65 -8.60 -4.47
N ASP A 91 -12.13 -8.17 -3.31
CA ASP A 91 -12.17 -6.80 -2.84
C ASP A 91 -11.37 -5.82 -3.74
N HIS A 92 -10.50 -6.32 -4.63
CA HIS A 92 -9.71 -5.54 -5.59
C HIS A 92 -10.58 -4.72 -6.55
N ARG A 93 -11.84 -5.13 -6.81
CA ARG A 93 -12.72 -4.49 -7.80
C ARG A 93 -13.77 -3.57 -7.19
N ALA A 94 -13.84 -3.45 -5.86
CA ALA A 94 -15.00 -2.90 -5.16
C ALA A 94 -14.91 -1.41 -4.81
N VAL A 95 -13.74 -0.78 -4.96
CA VAL A 95 -13.55 0.62 -4.53
C VAL A 95 -13.25 1.50 -5.73
N HIS A 96 -14.20 2.38 -6.05
CA HIS A 96 -13.96 3.47 -6.99
C HIS A 96 -13.21 4.59 -6.28
N VAL A 97 -12.05 4.94 -6.82
CA VAL A 97 -11.27 6.08 -6.37
C VAL A 97 -11.63 7.29 -7.22
N THR A 98 -11.97 8.41 -6.58
CA THR A 98 -12.18 9.70 -7.25
C THR A 98 -11.11 10.71 -6.85
N ARG A 99 -11.06 11.85 -7.55
CA ARG A 99 -10.10 12.95 -7.30
C ARG A 99 -10.21 13.50 -5.90
N GLU A 100 -11.47 13.66 -5.48
CA GLU A 100 -11.84 14.23 -4.20
C GLU A 100 -11.44 13.34 -3.04
N MET A 101 -11.24 12.03 -3.27
CA MET A 101 -10.75 11.11 -2.24
C MET A 101 -9.26 11.30 -1.97
N PHE A 102 -8.48 11.79 -2.94
CA PHE A 102 -7.03 11.95 -2.84
C PHE A 102 -6.52 13.29 -3.41
N PRO A 103 -7.01 14.44 -2.93
CA PRO A 103 -6.62 15.76 -3.44
C PRO A 103 -5.13 16.08 -3.19
N ALA A 104 -4.49 15.34 -2.29
CA ALA A 104 -3.07 15.47 -1.95
C ALA A 104 -2.13 14.58 -2.79
N ALA A 105 -2.65 13.75 -3.71
CA ALA A 105 -1.82 13.03 -4.68
C ALA A 105 -1.13 14.08 -5.56
N ARG A 106 0.13 14.39 -5.23
CA ARG A 106 0.90 15.45 -5.88
C ARG A 106 1.07 15.13 -7.37
N THR A 107 0.43 15.94 -8.20
CA THR A 107 0.66 15.99 -9.64
C THR A 107 2.07 16.51 -9.92
N GLU A 108 3.03 15.60 -10.06
CA GLU A 108 4.27 15.90 -10.77
C GLU A 108 4.26 15.15 -12.11
N SER A 109 4.38 15.92 -13.19
CA SER A 109 4.56 15.39 -14.55
C SER A 109 6.01 14.93 -14.69
N LEU A 110 6.25 13.66 -14.98
CA LEU A 110 7.60 13.16 -15.31
C LEU A 110 7.54 12.11 -16.41
N GLU A 111 8.58 12.14 -17.23
CA GLU A 111 8.85 11.26 -18.36
C GLU A 111 9.49 9.94 -17.92
N GLY A 112 9.11 8.84 -18.58
CA GLY A 112 9.76 7.53 -18.51
C GLY A 112 9.09 6.50 -17.60
N GLY A 113 8.62 5.37 -18.19
CA GLY A 113 8.29 4.14 -17.47
C GLY A 113 7.00 4.12 -16.63
N ALA A 114 6.03 4.99 -16.90
CA ALA A 114 4.79 5.06 -16.12
C ALA A 114 3.82 3.90 -16.44
N GLN A 115 3.26 3.27 -15.40
CA GLN A 115 2.19 2.29 -15.55
C GLN A 115 0.83 2.96 -15.34
N ALA A 116 -0.05 2.86 -16.34
CA ALA A 116 -1.44 3.27 -16.22
C ALA A 116 -2.20 2.31 -15.29
N VAL A 117 -2.90 2.86 -14.30
CA VAL A 117 -3.71 2.11 -13.33
C VAL A 117 -5.12 2.69 -13.34
N PRO A 118 -6.16 1.86 -13.58
CA PRO A 118 -7.54 2.28 -13.40
C PRO A 118 -7.78 2.74 -11.96
N SER A 119 -8.58 3.77 -11.76
CA SER A 119 -8.88 4.30 -10.42
C SER A 119 -9.41 3.22 -9.46
N THR A 120 -10.16 2.24 -9.97
CA THR A 120 -10.68 1.12 -9.19
C THR A 120 -9.62 0.17 -8.63
N GLN A 121 -8.40 0.19 -9.19
CA GLN A 121 -7.30 -0.68 -8.80
C GLN A 121 -6.25 0.04 -7.95
N LEU A 122 -6.41 1.34 -7.69
CA LEU A 122 -5.38 2.16 -7.03
C LEU A 122 -4.95 1.61 -5.67
N VAL A 123 -5.89 1.32 -4.77
CA VAL A 123 -5.56 0.87 -3.40
C VAL A 123 -4.83 -0.48 -3.42
N PRO A 124 -5.30 -1.51 -4.15
CA PRO A 124 -4.54 -2.73 -4.32
C PRO A 124 -3.16 -2.52 -4.94
N THR A 125 -3.03 -1.75 -6.02
CA THR A 125 -1.73 -1.50 -6.66
C THR A 125 -0.77 -0.78 -5.72
N LEU A 126 -1.28 0.14 -4.90
CA LEU A 126 -0.47 0.80 -3.86
C LEU A 126 0.03 -0.15 -2.79
N LEU A 127 -0.83 -1.08 -2.34
CA LEU A 127 -0.42 -2.10 -1.40
C LEU A 127 0.63 -3.04 -2.00
N VAL A 128 0.46 -3.45 -3.26
CA VAL A 128 1.45 -4.25 -3.99
C VAL A 128 2.78 -3.53 -4.05
N ALA A 129 2.81 -2.28 -4.51
CA ALA A 129 4.04 -1.51 -4.64
C ALA A 129 4.71 -1.29 -3.27
N ALA A 130 3.93 -0.89 -2.26
CA ALA A 130 4.45 -0.59 -0.93
C ALA A 130 4.94 -1.83 -0.16
N LEU A 131 4.28 -2.99 -0.32
CA LEU A 131 4.75 -4.26 0.24
C LEU A 131 5.94 -4.81 -0.56
N GLY A 132 5.91 -4.70 -1.89
CA GLY A 132 7.01 -5.10 -2.77
C GLY A 132 8.31 -4.40 -2.40
N ILE A 133 8.31 -3.06 -2.30
CA ILE A 133 9.48 -2.26 -1.89
C ILE A 133 10.01 -2.64 -0.50
N ARG A 134 9.13 -3.02 0.43
CA ARG A 134 9.51 -3.43 1.78
C ARG A 134 10.10 -4.83 1.84
N MET A 135 9.56 -5.73 1.05
CA MET A 135 9.98 -7.13 1.01
C MET A 135 11.19 -7.33 0.09
N ASP A 136 11.41 -6.42 -0.87
CA ASP A 136 12.54 -6.39 -1.79
C ASP A 136 13.09 -4.94 -1.93
N PRO A 137 14.01 -4.52 -1.02
CA PRO A 137 14.51 -3.15 -0.99
C PRO A 137 15.30 -2.72 -2.23
N GLY A 138 15.77 -3.68 -3.04
CA GLY A 138 16.45 -3.45 -4.32
C GLY A 138 15.52 -3.42 -5.53
N GLY A 139 14.21 -3.58 -5.30
CA GLY A 139 13.18 -3.49 -6.33
C GLY A 139 13.08 -2.09 -6.94
N VAL A 140 12.53 -2.04 -8.16
CA VAL A 140 12.31 -0.79 -8.89
C VAL A 140 11.19 0.00 -8.23
N GLU A 141 11.49 1.23 -7.84
CA GLU A 141 10.51 2.25 -7.44
C GLU A 141 9.46 2.39 -8.55
N GLN A 142 8.18 2.25 -8.20
CA GLN A 142 7.11 2.26 -9.18
C GLN A 142 6.61 3.68 -9.43
N ARG A 143 5.99 3.91 -10.57
CA ARG A 143 5.27 5.17 -10.79
C ARG A 143 3.94 4.84 -11.42
N LEU A 144 2.88 5.19 -10.70
CA LEU A 144 1.52 4.87 -11.08
C LEU A 144 0.87 6.11 -11.67
N VAL A 145 0.25 5.98 -12.83
CA VAL A 145 -0.59 7.04 -13.40
C VAL A 145 -2.03 6.58 -13.30
N LEU A 146 -2.83 7.33 -12.56
CA LEU A 146 -4.26 7.16 -12.51
C LEU A 146 -4.85 7.60 -13.86
N GLN A 147 -5.46 6.65 -14.55
CA GLN A 147 -6.26 6.95 -15.74
C GLN A 147 -7.73 7.01 -15.37
N ASP A 148 -8.35 8.15 -15.64
CA ASP A 148 -9.79 8.27 -15.80
C ASP A 148 -10.11 8.64 -17.25
N ALA A 149 -11.36 8.45 -17.69
CA ALA A 149 -11.77 8.64 -19.08
C ALA A 149 -11.63 10.09 -19.59
N GLU A 150 -11.46 11.07 -18.71
CA GLU A 150 -11.34 12.49 -19.06
C GLU A 150 -10.11 13.22 -18.48
N GLU A 151 -9.39 12.66 -17.48
CA GLU A 151 -8.18 13.27 -16.88
C GLU A 151 -7.22 12.22 -16.29
N SER A 152 -5.92 12.55 -16.16
CA SER A 152 -4.91 11.69 -15.54
C SER A 152 -4.21 12.34 -14.33
N TRP A 153 -3.95 11.56 -13.27
CA TRP A 153 -3.06 11.96 -12.17
C TRP A 153 -1.85 11.05 -12.10
N THR A 154 -0.77 11.54 -11.50
CA THR A 154 0.46 10.77 -11.33
C THR A 154 0.74 10.58 -9.85
N LEU A 155 0.87 9.33 -9.42
CA LEU A 155 1.28 8.92 -8.10
C LEU A 155 2.68 8.30 -8.17
N ARG A 156 3.64 8.93 -7.49
CA ARG A 156 5.03 8.47 -7.44
C ARG A 156 5.24 7.52 -6.26
N VAL A 157 5.88 6.38 -6.50
CA VAL A 157 6.21 5.35 -5.50
C VAL A 157 7.73 5.31 -5.37
N ASP A 158 8.31 6.20 -4.54
CA ASP A 158 9.74 6.17 -4.20
C ASP A 158 10.06 5.22 -3.02
#